data_AF-A0A9D5P519-F1
#
_entry.id   AF-A0A9D5P519-F1
#
_cell.length_a   1.000
_cell.length_b   1.000
_cell.length_c   1.000
_cell.angle_alpha   90.00
_cell.angle_beta   90.00
_cell.angle_gamma   90.00
#
_symmetry.space_group_name_H-M   'P 1'
#
loop_
_entity.id
_entity.type
_entity.pdbx_description
1 polymer ?
#
loop_
_entity_poly.entity_id
_entity_poly.type
_entity_poly.pdbx_seq_one_letter_code
_entity_poly.pdbx_strand_id
1 'polypeptide(L)'
;MNENRKEIYDYCLECVREWKKENGGNPVDIDYDDYLNMVYNHGGSEISGLIDAELGEDEEEQGFYEEVSFACERLNRGIRSAVGSRIRHFRLSKDLSQQELADLAGITKANLCNMEKGKYSAGIDVINRICEALGLEIQLVPARDNGEK
;
A
#
# COMPACT_ATOMS: atom_id res chain seq x y z
N MET A 1 13.11 -0.47 -12.74
CA MET A 1 13.50 -0.12 -11.36
C MET A 1 15.02 -0.05 -11.33
N ASN A 2 15.60 1.04 -10.82
CA ASN A 2 17.04 1.09 -10.62
C ASN A 2 17.45 0.19 -9.44
N GLU A 3 18.75 -0.05 -9.29
CA GLU A 3 19.28 -1.02 -8.34
C GLU A 3 18.94 -0.64 -6.88
N ASN A 4 19.09 0.64 -6.53
CA ASN A 4 18.77 1.16 -5.20
C ASN A 4 17.28 1.00 -4.82
N ARG A 5 16.35 1.35 -5.72
CA ARG A 5 14.90 1.16 -5.47
C ARG A 5 14.54 -0.31 -5.30
N LYS A 6 15.21 -1.22 -6.02
CA LYS A 6 15.01 -2.66 -5.85
C LYS A 6 15.45 -3.08 -4.45
N GLU A 7 16.62 -2.64 -4.02
CA GLU A 7 17.17 -2.97 -2.70
C GLU A 7 16.27 -2.46 -1.57
N ILE A 8 15.82 -1.20 -1.64
CA ILE A 8 14.88 -0.63 -0.66
C ILE A 8 13.58 -1.45 -0.64
N TYR A 9 13.01 -1.76 -1.81
CA TYR A 9 11.78 -2.53 -1.91
C TYR A 9 11.92 -3.93 -1.29
N ASP A 10 12.99 -4.66 -1.64
CA ASP A 10 13.23 -6.02 -1.16
C ASP A 10 13.45 -6.04 0.36
N TYR A 11 14.19 -5.06 0.89
CA TYR A 11 14.40 -4.91 2.33
C TYR A 11 13.10 -4.62 3.09
N CYS A 12 12.28 -3.68 2.60
CA CYS A 12 10.98 -3.36 3.21
C CYS A 12 10.11 -4.62 3.37
N LEU A 13 10.07 -5.45 2.32
CA LEU A 13 9.35 -6.71 2.36
C LEU A 13 9.94 -7.69 3.38
N GLU A 14 11.27 -7.77 3.47
CA GLU A 14 11.93 -8.66 4.42
C GLU A 14 11.62 -8.28 5.87
N CYS A 15 11.64 -6.99 6.23
CA CYS A 15 11.24 -6.55 7.56
C CYS A 15 9.82 -7.01 7.93
N VAL A 16 8.87 -6.94 6.98
CA VAL A 16 7.50 -7.44 7.21
C VAL A 16 7.48 -8.95 7.38
N ARG A 17 8.31 -9.71 6.65
CA ARG A 17 8.42 -11.17 6.81
C ARG A 17 8.99 -11.53 8.18
N GLU A 18 10.07 -10.88 8.59
CA GLU A 18 10.73 -11.10 9.87
C GLU A 18 9.79 -10.81 11.04
N TRP A 19 9.12 -9.66 11.03
CA TRP A 19 8.12 -9.33 12.05
C TRP A 19 7.05 -10.42 12.17
N LYS A 20 6.48 -10.86 11.04
CA LYS A 20 5.46 -11.91 11.04
C LYS A 20 6.01 -13.22 11.60
N LYS A 21 7.25 -13.58 11.29
CA LYS A 21 7.90 -14.78 11.83
C LYS A 21 8.05 -14.70 13.35
N GLU A 22 8.51 -13.56 13.86
CA GLU A 22 8.70 -13.32 15.30
C GLU A 22 7.38 -13.24 16.07
N ASN A 23 6.32 -12.74 15.43
CA ASN A 23 5.02 -12.51 16.05
C ASN A 23 3.98 -13.59 15.71
N GLY A 24 4.41 -14.81 15.37
CA GLY A 24 3.51 -15.96 15.19
C GLY A 24 2.52 -15.81 14.01
N GLY A 25 2.91 -15.05 12.98
CA GLY A 25 2.12 -14.76 11.80
C GLY A 25 1.16 -13.56 11.96
N ASN A 26 1.13 -12.93 13.13
CA ASN A 26 0.29 -11.75 13.35
C ASN A 26 0.75 -10.58 12.49
N PRO A 27 -0.19 -9.74 12.01
CA PRO A 27 0.17 -8.60 11.20
C PRO A 27 0.90 -7.53 12.01
N VAL A 28 1.71 -6.74 11.32
CA VAL A 28 2.30 -5.51 11.86
C VAL A 28 1.18 -4.49 12.15
N ASP A 29 1.25 -3.84 13.31
CA ASP A 29 0.33 -2.77 13.72
C ASP A 29 0.86 -1.38 13.31
N ILE A 30 0.75 -1.08 12.01
CA ILE A 30 1.16 0.21 11.41
C ILE A 30 0.14 0.68 10.38
N ASP A 31 0.03 2.00 10.19
CA ASP A 31 -0.79 2.56 9.11
C ASP A 31 -0.11 2.33 7.75
N TYR A 32 -0.92 2.28 6.70
CA TYR A 32 -0.49 2.07 5.31
C TYR A 32 0.51 3.12 4.83
N ASP A 33 0.35 4.36 5.30
CA ASP A 33 1.23 5.48 4.98
C ASP A 33 2.47 5.54 5.91
N ASP A 34 2.73 4.48 6.70
CA ASP A 34 3.86 4.41 7.64
C ASP A 34 4.80 3.22 7.38
N TYR A 35 4.61 2.40 6.33
CA TYR A 35 5.48 1.24 6.09
C TYR A 35 6.96 1.62 5.86
N LEU A 36 7.23 2.73 5.18
CA LEU A 36 8.59 3.24 5.01
C LEU A 36 9.15 3.86 6.31
N ASN A 37 8.30 4.50 7.12
CA ASN A 37 8.68 4.96 8.46
C ASN A 37 9.01 3.78 9.39
N MET A 38 8.30 2.65 9.26
CA MET A 38 8.65 1.42 9.98
C MET A 38 10.01 0.90 9.53
N VAL A 39 10.32 0.93 8.23
CA VAL A 39 11.62 0.49 7.70
C VAL A 39 12.74 1.40 8.17
N TYR A 40 12.50 2.70 8.28
CA TYR A 40 13.41 3.66 8.91
C TYR A 40 13.64 3.35 10.40
N ASN A 41 12.58 2.99 11.14
CA ASN A 41 12.65 2.73 12.59
C ASN A 41 13.13 1.31 12.96
N HIS A 42 12.91 0.32 12.10
CA HIS A 42 13.23 -1.10 12.33
C HIS A 42 14.52 -1.52 11.63
N GLY A 43 14.81 -0.96 10.45
CA GLY A 43 16.00 -1.27 9.67
C GLY A 43 17.27 -0.49 10.06
N GLY A 44 17.13 0.48 10.97
CA GLY A 44 18.25 1.27 11.47
C GLY A 44 18.83 2.25 10.43
N SER A 45 20.06 2.69 10.68
CA SER A 45 20.73 3.75 9.90
C SER A 45 21.09 3.35 8.47
N GLU A 46 21.16 2.06 8.15
CA GLU A 46 21.61 1.55 6.85
C GLU A 46 20.63 1.89 5.73
N ILE A 47 19.32 1.70 5.97
CA ILE A 47 18.32 1.99 4.95
C ILE A 47 17.92 3.46 4.90
N SER A 48 18.06 4.18 6.01
CA SER A 48 17.95 5.64 6.04
C SER A 48 18.89 6.25 5.01
N GLY A 49 20.15 5.81 4.96
CA GLY A 49 21.12 6.34 4.00
C GLY A 49 20.77 6.03 2.53
N LEU A 50 20.17 4.88 2.24
CA LEU A 50 19.69 4.55 0.89
C LEU A 50 18.45 5.34 0.51
N ILE A 51 17.52 5.51 1.46
CA ILE A 51 16.34 6.36 1.32
C ILE A 51 16.78 7.81 1.09
N ASP A 52 17.66 8.36 1.92
CA ASP A 52 18.15 9.75 1.80
C ASP A 52 18.96 9.99 0.51
N ALA A 53 19.63 8.96 -0.03
CA ALA A 53 20.38 9.04 -1.28
C ALA A 53 19.48 8.95 -2.54
N GLU A 54 18.30 8.35 -2.40
CA GLU A 54 17.41 8.00 -3.52
C GLU A 54 16.06 8.75 -3.49
N LEU A 55 15.69 9.31 -2.34
CA LEU A 55 14.49 10.09 -2.08
C LEU A 55 14.88 11.56 -1.78
N GLY A 56 14.77 12.42 -2.79
CA GLY A 56 14.68 13.88 -2.67
C GLY A 56 13.25 14.35 -2.36
N GLU A 57 12.84 15.49 -2.93
CA GLU A 57 11.53 16.12 -2.65
C GLU A 57 10.53 16.02 -3.84
N ASP A 58 10.78 15.17 -4.86
CA ASP A 58 10.07 15.21 -6.15
C ASP A 58 8.95 14.16 -6.34
N GLU A 59 7.94 14.47 -7.17
CA GLU A 59 6.73 13.64 -7.43
C GLU A 59 7.01 12.21 -7.95
N GLU A 60 8.14 11.97 -8.63
CA GLU A 60 8.53 10.62 -9.11
C GLU A 60 8.81 9.62 -7.96
N GLU A 61 9.01 10.12 -6.74
CA GLU A 61 9.29 9.31 -5.56
C GLU A 61 8.03 8.89 -4.82
N GLN A 62 6.98 9.71 -4.87
CA GLN A 62 5.68 9.39 -4.31
C GLN A 62 5.12 8.09 -4.93
N GLY A 63 5.34 7.88 -6.23
CA GLY A 63 4.95 6.64 -6.90
C GLY A 63 5.70 5.41 -6.38
N PHE A 64 7.00 5.53 -6.09
CA PHE A 64 7.78 4.43 -5.51
C PHE A 64 7.34 4.14 -4.07
N TYR A 65 7.11 5.18 -3.27
CA TYR A 65 6.56 5.09 -1.92
C TYR A 65 5.25 4.30 -1.90
N GLU A 66 4.30 4.69 -2.76
CA GLU A 66 3.00 4.03 -2.86
C GLU A 66 3.12 2.56 -3.27
N GLU A 67 4.06 2.24 -4.17
CA GLU A 67 4.32 0.87 -4.60
C GLU A 67 4.87 0.00 -3.46
N VAL A 68 5.82 0.51 -2.69
CA VAL A 68 6.40 -0.17 -1.52
C VAL A 68 5.30 -0.40 -0.48
N SER A 69 4.57 0.64 -0.09
CA SER A 69 3.49 0.55 0.90
C SER A 69 2.40 -0.43 0.47
N PHE A 70 2.02 -0.44 -0.80
CA PHE A 70 1.07 -1.42 -1.34
C PHE A 70 1.58 -2.86 -1.20
N ALA A 71 2.85 -3.10 -1.53
CA ALA A 71 3.44 -4.42 -1.46
C ALA A 71 3.59 -4.92 -0.01
N CYS A 72 4.05 -4.06 0.90
CA CYS A 72 4.18 -4.36 2.32
C CYS A 72 2.82 -4.68 2.95
N GLU A 73 1.80 -3.85 2.68
CA GLU A 73 0.44 -4.09 3.16
C GLU A 73 -0.14 -5.41 2.62
N ARG A 74 0.12 -5.71 1.34
CA ARG A 74 -0.29 -6.95 0.70
C ARG A 74 0.35 -8.16 1.38
N LEU A 75 1.63 -8.08 1.73
CA LEU A 75 2.34 -9.14 2.45
C LEU A 75 1.88 -9.24 3.91
N ASN A 76 1.59 -8.11 4.54
CA ASN A 76 1.20 -8.01 5.94
C ASN A 76 -0.21 -8.59 6.18
N ARG A 77 -1.23 -7.95 5.59
CA ARG A 77 -2.67 -8.19 5.82
C ARG A 77 -3.41 -8.77 4.60
N GLY A 78 -2.73 -8.94 3.47
CA GLY A 78 -3.30 -9.54 2.25
C GLY A 78 -3.89 -8.53 1.27
N ILE A 79 -4.24 -9.02 0.08
CA ILE A 79 -4.65 -8.16 -1.05
C ILE A 79 -5.89 -7.29 -0.79
N ARG A 80 -6.85 -7.80 -0.01
CA ARG A 80 -8.07 -7.03 0.32
C ARG A 80 -7.73 -5.78 1.13
N SER A 81 -6.81 -5.93 2.10
CA SER A 81 -6.34 -4.84 2.92
C SER A 81 -5.50 -3.87 2.08
N ALA A 82 -4.60 -4.37 1.24
CA ALA A 82 -3.79 -3.53 0.34
C ALA A 82 -4.64 -2.67 -0.61
N VAL A 83 -5.66 -3.25 -1.26
CA VAL A 83 -6.58 -2.49 -2.12
C VAL A 83 -7.40 -1.50 -1.30
N GLY A 84 -7.92 -1.92 -0.14
CA GLY A 84 -8.69 -1.04 0.75
C GLY A 84 -7.91 0.17 1.24
N SER A 85 -6.67 -0.05 1.69
CA SER A 85 -5.77 1.00 2.13
C SER A 85 -5.38 1.94 0.99
N ARG A 86 -5.14 1.42 -0.22
CA ARG A 86 -4.85 2.26 -1.39
C ARG A 86 -6.04 3.12 -1.81
N ILE A 87 -7.27 2.59 -1.71
CA ILE A 87 -8.50 3.38 -1.90
C ILE A 87 -8.57 4.49 -0.85
N ARG A 88 -8.32 4.18 0.43
CA ARG A 88 -8.31 5.17 1.52
C ARG A 88 -7.28 6.26 1.25
N HIS A 89 -6.08 5.89 0.82
CA HIS A 89 -4.99 6.82 0.49
C HIS A 89 -5.43 7.84 -0.57
N PHE A 90 -5.88 7.38 -1.74
CA PHE A 90 -6.35 8.28 -2.80
C PHE A 90 -7.62 9.06 -2.45
N ARG A 91 -8.47 8.52 -1.58
CA ARG A 91 -9.62 9.26 -1.06
C ARG A 91 -9.15 10.46 -0.23
N LEU A 92 -8.20 10.24 0.68
CA LEU A 92 -7.67 11.28 1.55
C LEU A 92 -6.85 12.31 0.77
N SER A 93 -6.09 11.90 -0.26
CA SER A 93 -5.34 12.83 -1.12
C SER A 93 -6.23 13.76 -1.95
N LYS A 94 -7.55 13.47 -2.03
CA LYS A 94 -8.57 14.30 -2.65
C LYS A 94 -9.47 15.01 -1.64
N ASP A 95 -9.11 14.98 -0.36
CA ASP A 95 -9.87 15.56 0.75
C ASP A 95 -11.32 15.05 0.87
N LEU A 96 -11.59 13.84 0.39
CA LEU A 96 -12.94 13.26 0.42
C LEU A 96 -13.18 12.50 1.73
N SER A 97 -14.34 12.71 2.34
CA SER A 97 -14.86 11.83 3.39
C SER A 97 -15.31 10.49 2.81
N GLN A 98 -15.45 9.48 3.69
CA GLN A 98 -16.04 8.19 3.29
C GLN A 98 -17.47 8.34 2.76
N GLN A 99 -18.22 9.36 3.21
CA GLN A 99 -19.57 9.58 2.71
C GLN A 99 -19.52 10.11 1.27
N GLU A 100 -18.68 11.12 1.01
CA GLU A 100 -18.56 11.73 -0.32
C GLU A 100 -18.09 10.73 -1.38
N LEU A 101 -17.05 9.93 -1.09
CA LEU A 101 -16.62 8.90 -2.05
C LEU A 101 -17.70 7.83 -2.27
N ALA A 102 -18.42 7.44 -1.21
CA ALA A 102 -19.50 6.46 -1.36
C ALA A 102 -20.62 6.98 -2.26
N ASP A 103 -20.98 8.25 -2.12
CA ASP A 103 -22.00 8.91 -2.95
C ASP A 103 -21.54 9.01 -4.41
N LEU A 104 -20.28 9.43 -4.65
CA LEU A 104 -19.69 9.49 -6.00
C LEU A 104 -19.64 8.12 -6.69
N ALA A 105 -19.28 7.06 -5.95
CA ALA A 105 -19.19 5.71 -6.48
C ALA A 105 -20.55 4.98 -6.54
N GLY A 106 -21.63 5.57 -5.99
CA GLY A 106 -22.95 4.95 -5.92
C GLY A 106 -22.99 3.70 -5.02
N ILE A 107 -22.34 3.74 -3.87
CA ILE A 107 -22.32 2.67 -2.86
C ILE A 107 -22.69 3.20 -1.48
N THR A 108 -22.84 2.32 -0.49
CA THR A 108 -23.06 2.76 0.88
C THR A 108 -21.75 3.11 1.57
N LYS A 109 -21.78 4.10 2.47
CA LYS A 109 -20.64 4.41 3.36
C LYS A 109 -20.17 3.20 4.16
N ALA A 110 -21.09 2.33 4.60
CA ALA A 110 -20.76 1.11 5.31
C ALA A 110 -19.97 0.13 4.45
N ASN A 111 -20.33 -0.01 3.17
CA ASN A 111 -19.58 -0.84 2.22
C ASN A 111 -18.18 -0.25 2.00
N LEU A 112 -18.06 1.05 1.78
CA LEU A 112 -16.74 1.69 1.64
C LEU A 112 -15.88 1.51 2.91
N CYS A 113 -16.42 1.76 4.09
CA CYS A 113 -15.71 1.60 5.36
C CYS A 113 -15.21 0.17 5.60
N ASN A 114 -16.03 -0.84 5.26
CA ASN A 114 -15.62 -2.24 5.36
C ASN A 114 -14.58 -2.62 4.29
N MET A 115 -14.66 -1.99 3.10
CA MET A 115 -13.70 -2.20 2.01
C MET A 115 -12.33 -1.62 2.35
N GLU A 116 -12.27 -0.37 2.85
CA GLU A 116 -11.03 0.27 3.29
C GLU A 116 -10.33 -0.51 4.41
N LYS A 117 -11.10 -1.26 5.21
CA LYS A 117 -10.57 -2.15 6.27
C LYS A 117 -10.26 -3.57 5.79
N GLY A 118 -10.40 -3.88 4.49
CA GLY A 118 -10.17 -5.20 3.94
C GLY A 118 -11.10 -6.31 4.45
N LYS A 119 -12.26 -5.97 5.03
CA LYS A 119 -13.13 -6.91 5.76
C LYS A 119 -13.93 -7.87 4.88
N TYR A 120 -14.09 -7.58 3.59
CA TYR A 120 -14.85 -8.44 2.68
C TYR A 120 -14.27 -8.41 1.26
N SER A 121 -14.68 -9.36 0.43
CA SER A 121 -14.34 -9.39 -1.00
C SER A 121 -15.33 -8.53 -1.77
N ALA A 122 -14.89 -7.34 -2.19
CA ALA A 122 -15.66 -6.49 -3.09
C ALA A 122 -15.64 -7.05 -4.51
N GLY A 123 -16.78 -6.98 -5.21
CA GLY A 123 -16.84 -7.31 -6.63
C GLY A 123 -16.05 -6.31 -7.47
N ILE A 124 -15.49 -6.76 -8.59
CA ILE A 124 -14.65 -5.92 -9.47
C ILE A 124 -15.38 -4.67 -9.97
N ASP A 125 -16.68 -4.76 -10.27
CA ASP A 125 -17.50 -3.62 -10.71
C ASP A 125 -17.62 -2.54 -9.63
N VAL A 126 -17.62 -2.94 -8.35
CA VAL A 126 -17.66 -1.99 -7.22
C VAL A 126 -16.33 -1.27 -7.10
N ILE A 127 -15.23 -2.02 -7.23
CA ILE A 127 -13.88 -1.46 -7.21
C ILE A 127 -13.70 -0.49 -8.38
N ASN A 128 -14.15 -0.86 -9.59
CA ASN A 128 -14.05 -0.01 -10.77
C ASN A 128 -14.79 1.32 -10.60
N ARG A 129 -16.02 1.32 -10.06
CA ARG A 129 -16.75 2.57 -9.77
C ARG A 129 -16.05 3.47 -8.76
N ILE A 130 -15.41 2.88 -7.75
CA ILE A 130 -14.61 3.64 -6.78
C ILE A 130 -13.39 4.25 -7.46
N CYS A 131 -12.69 3.47 -8.29
CA CYS A 131 -11.56 3.95 -9.08
C CYS A 131 -11.99 5.11 -9.99
N GLU A 132 -13.08 4.97 -10.74
CA GLU A 132 -13.63 6.04 -11.60
C GLU A 132 -13.96 7.31 -10.79
N ALA A 133 -14.60 7.18 -9.64
CA ALA A 133 -14.90 8.31 -8.74
C ALA A 133 -13.62 9.01 -8.21
N LEU A 134 -12.54 8.25 -8.05
CA LEU A 134 -11.22 8.77 -7.69
C LEU A 134 -10.38 9.21 -8.89
N GLY A 135 -10.84 9.03 -10.13
CA GLY A 135 -10.04 9.29 -11.34
C GLY A 135 -8.84 8.35 -11.47
N LEU A 136 -8.99 7.10 -11.02
CA LEU A 136 -8.02 6.02 -11.11
C LEU A 136 -8.48 4.97 -12.14
N GLU A 137 -7.54 4.16 -12.60
CA GLU A 137 -7.81 3.02 -13.46
C GLU A 137 -7.27 1.72 -12.87
N ILE A 138 -7.95 0.61 -13.16
CA ILE A 138 -7.50 -0.73 -12.80
C ILE A 138 -6.62 -1.27 -13.93
N GLN A 139 -5.39 -1.66 -13.60
CA GLN A 139 -4.46 -2.25 -14.55
C GLN A 139 -4.03 -3.65 -14.14
N LEU A 140 -3.77 -4.50 -15.14
CA LEU A 140 -3.06 -5.77 -14.99
C LEU A 140 -1.59 -5.52 -15.32
N VAL A 141 -0.71 -5.83 -14.39
CA VAL A 141 0.74 -5.67 -14.55
C VAL A 141 1.44 -7.03 -14.43
N PRO A 142 2.61 -7.22 -15.05
CA PRO A 142 3.42 -8.42 -14.83
C PRO A 142 3.67 -8.65 -13.34
N ALA A 143 3.64 -9.91 -12.92
CA ALA A 143 4.08 -10.26 -11.57
C ALA A 143 5.57 -9.91 -11.42
N ARG A 144 5.94 -9.32 -10.28
CA ARG A 144 7.35 -9.13 -9.93
C ARG A 144 7.96 -10.51 -9.65
N ASP A 145 9.10 -10.80 -10.26
CA ASP A 145 9.79 -12.10 -10.15
C ASP A 145 10.15 -12.34 -8.68
N ASN A 146 9.60 -13.39 -8.06
CA ASN A 146 9.82 -13.70 -6.64
C ASN A 146 11.18 -14.39 -6.38
N GLY A 147 12.11 -14.39 -7.34
CA GLY A 147 13.43 -15.00 -7.18
C GLY A 147 13.44 -16.53 -7.01
N GLU A 148 12.29 -17.21 -7.01
CA GLU A 148 12.22 -18.66 -6.97
C GLU A 148 12.33 -19.25 -8.38
N LYS A 149 13.57 -19.54 -8.80
CA LYS A 149 13.86 -20.61 -9.77
C LYS A 149 14.89 -21.57 -9.17
#